data_AF-A0A5N3X8E0-F1
#
_entry.id   AF-A0A5N3X8E0-F1
#
_cell.length_a   1.000
_cell.length_b   1.000
_cell.length_c   1.000
_cell.angle_alpha   90.00
_cell.angle_beta   90.00
_cell.angle_gamma   90.00
#
_symmetry.space_group_name_H-M   'P 1'
#
loop_
_entity.id
_entity.type
_entity.pdbx_description
1 polymer ?
#
loop_
_entity_poly.entity_id
_entity_poly.type
_entity_poly.pdbx_seq_one_letter_code
_entity_poly.pdbx_strand_id
1 'polypeptide(L)' 'MALCYPLARGLNKGHQGTKNKNSPTRPDAEEQAGLKFIKKQGGTYIRAKSKREELSNVLATVRKAAAKED' A
#
# COMPACT_ATOMS: atom_id res chain seq x y z
N MET A 1 -20.53 1.90 50.83
CA MET A 1 -19.64 2.88 50.16
C MET A 1 -19.07 2.20 48.93
N ALA A 2 -19.36 2.68 47.72
CA ALA A 2 -18.86 2.06 46.49
C ALA A 2 -17.39 2.45 46.28
N LEU A 3 -16.49 1.47 46.27
CA LEU A 3 -15.07 1.68 45.98
C LEU A 3 -14.93 2.05 44.49
N CYS A 4 -14.71 3.34 44.21
CA CYS A 4 -14.34 3.81 42.89
C CYS A 4 -12.92 3.32 42.55
N TYR A 5 -12.83 2.17 41.86
CA TYR A 5 -11.55 1.73 41.29
C TYR A 5 -11.10 2.71 40.20
N PRO A 6 -9.85 3.20 40.23
CA PRO A 6 -9.30 3.99 39.13
C PRO A 6 -9.02 3.08 37.94
N LEU A 7 -10.06 2.78 37.16
CA LEU A 7 -9.91 2.10 35.88
C LEU A 7 -9.21 3.08 34.93
N ALA A 8 -7.90 2.94 34.74
CA ALA A 8 -7.08 3.80 33.88
C ALA A 8 -7.70 3.99 32.47
N ARG A 9 -8.46 5.04 32.19
CA ARG A 9 -9.02 5.26 30.83
C ARG A 9 -7.92 5.84 29.95
N GLY A 10 -7.24 4.99 29.19
CA GLY A 10 -6.21 5.38 28.21
C GLY A 10 -6.46 4.73 26.85
N LEU A 11 -6.07 5.42 25.77
CA LEU A 11 -6.34 5.12 24.34
C LEU A 11 -5.89 3.73 23.83
N ASN A 12 -5.30 2.88 24.68
CA ASN A 12 -4.80 1.55 24.32
C ASN A 12 -5.16 0.51 25.38
N LYS A 13 -6.45 0.35 25.69
CA LYS A 13 -6.95 -0.78 26.47
C LYS A 13 -7.59 -1.84 25.58
N GLY A 14 -6.98 -3.01 25.54
CA GLY A 14 -7.47 -4.24 24.90
C GLY A 14 -6.56 -5.41 25.27
N HIS A 15 -7.07 -6.64 25.22
CA HIS A 15 -6.24 -7.84 25.39
C HIS A 15 -5.21 -7.90 24.24
N GLN A 16 -3.93 -8.06 24.58
CA GLN A 16 -2.87 -8.17 23.58
C GLN A 16 -2.97 -9.53 22.88
N GLY A 17 -3.72 -9.56 21.78
CA GLY A 17 -3.94 -10.73 20.93
C GLY A 17 -5.40 -10.71 20.51
N THR A 18 -5.77 -10.30 19.30
CA THR A 18 -5.37 -10.91 18.03
C THR A 18 -5.44 -9.85 16.91
N LYS A 19 -4.62 -8.80 16.98
CA LYS A 19 -4.49 -7.88 15.83
C LYS A 19 -3.74 -8.62 14.71
N ASN A 20 -4.43 -9.42 13.91
CA ASN A 20 -3.91 -9.82 12.61
C ASN A 20 -3.95 -8.59 11.71
N LYS A 21 -2.85 -7.84 11.73
CA LYS A 21 -2.58 -6.80 10.75
C LYS A 21 -2.10 -7.54 9.51
N ASN A 22 -3.03 -8.10 8.71
CA ASN A 22 -2.66 -8.78 7.46
C ASN A 22 -1.58 -7.94 6.79
N SER A 23 -0.36 -8.46 6.80
CA SER A 23 0.81 -7.68 6.45
C SER A 23 0.73 -7.43 4.95
N PRO A 24 1.01 -6.21 4.47
CA PRO A 24 0.94 -5.94 3.05
C PRO A 24 1.93 -6.87 2.35
N THR A 25 1.39 -7.74 1.49
CA THR A 25 2.19 -8.62 0.63
C THR A 25 3.18 -7.74 -0.12
N ARG A 26 4.47 -8.10 -0.07
CA ARG A 26 5.51 -7.30 -0.74
C ARG A 26 5.18 -7.30 -2.23
N PRO A 27 5.23 -6.13 -2.88
CA PRO A 27 5.05 -6.07 -4.31
C PRO A 27 6.10 -6.91 -5.03
N ASP A 28 5.69 -7.50 -6.16
CA ASP A 28 6.53 -8.28 -7.07
C ASP A 28 7.81 -7.54 -7.46
N ALA A 29 8.84 -8.33 -7.82
CA ALA A 29 10.19 -7.82 -8.05
C ALA A 29 10.22 -6.77 -9.18
N GLU A 30 9.40 -6.96 -10.21
CA GLU A 30 9.27 -6.06 -11.36
C GLU A 30 8.57 -4.74 -10.98
N GLU A 31 7.48 -4.83 -10.20
CA GLU A 31 6.84 -3.66 -9.61
C GLU A 31 7.82 -2.80 -8.80
N GLN A 32 8.64 -3.46 -7.97
CA GLN A 32 9.60 -2.75 -7.14
C GLN A 32 10.72 -2.09 -7.96
N ALA A 33 11.14 -2.72 -9.06
CA ALA A 33 12.14 -2.15 -9.96
C ALA A 33 11.60 -0.87 -10.62
N GLY A 34 10.38 -0.91 -11.18
CA GLY A 34 9.74 0.26 -11.80
C GLY A 34 9.55 1.41 -10.82
N LEU A 35 9.08 1.11 -9.59
CA LEU A 35 8.88 2.13 -8.57
C LEU A 35 10.19 2.78 -8.11
N LYS A 36 11.28 2.01 -7.94
CA LYS A 36 12.61 2.54 -7.59
C LYS A 36 13.14 3.47 -8.68
N PHE A 37 12.95 3.12 -9.95
CA PHE A 37 13.37 3.95 -11.07
C PHE A 37 12.63 5.28 -11.12
N ILE A 38 11.30 5.26 -11.03
CA ILE A 38 10.48 6.48 -11.05
C ILE A 38 10.76 7.34 -9.82
N LYS A 39 10.95 6.74 -8.64
CA LYS A 39 11.32 7.48 -7.43
C LYS A 39 12.69 8.15 -7.56
N LYS A 40 13.67 7.49 -8.20
CA LYS A 40 14.99 8.09 -8.48
C LYS A 40 14.88 9.33 -9.38
N GLN A 41 13.94 9.35 -10.32
CA GLN A 41 13.70 10.49 -11.21
C GLN A 41 12.80 11.58 -10.61
N GLY A 42 11.72 11.21 -9.92
CA GLY A 42 10.66 12.10 -9.44
C GLY A 42 10.76 12.53 -7.98
N GLY A 43 11.69 11.94 -7.22
CA GLY A 43 12.00 12.24 -5.83
C GLY A 43 11.04 11.60 -4.84
N THR A 44 9.81 12.11 -4.73
CA THR A 44 8.87 11.69 -3.68
C THR A 44 8.20 10.36 -4.01
N TYR A 45 8.03 9.52 -2.98
CA TYR A 45 7.40 8.22 -3.13
C TYR A 45 5.95 8.32 -3.59
N ILE A 46 5.20 9.32 -3.09
CA ILE A 46 3.79 9.52 -3.45
C ILE A 46 3.66 9.79 -4.95
N ARG A 47 4.46 10.72 -5.50
CA ARG A 47 4.47 11.02 -6.93
C ARG A 47 4.90 9.82 -7.77
N ALA A 48 5.91 9.07 -7.29
CA ALA A 48 6.40 7.91 -8.00
C ALA A 48 5.38 6.78 -8.08
N LYS A 49 4.60 6.58 -7.00
CA LYS A 49 3.53 5.58 -6.95
C LYS A 49 2.41 5.92 -7.93
N SER A 50 1.95 7.18 -7.95
CA SER A 50 0.91 7.64 -8.90
C SER A 50 1.38 7.52 -10.35
N LYS A 51 2.60 7.98 -10.67
CA LYS A 51 3.18 7.84 -12.02
C LYS A 51 3.30 6.39 -12.47
N ARG A 52 3.57 5.46 -11.54
CA ARG A 52 3.64 4.03 -11.87
C ARG A 52 2.27 3.48 -12.28
N GLU A 53 1.22 3.82 -11.54
CA GLU A 53 -0.15 3.39 -11.88
C GLU A 53 -0.58 3.93 -13.25
N GLU A 54 -0.28 5.19 -13.54
CA GLU A 54 -0.53 5.79 -14.86
C GLU A 54 0.14 5.00 -15.99
N LEU A 55 1.44 4.67 -15.84
CA LEU A 55 2.19 3.89 -16.84
C LEU A 55 1.64 2.46 -16.99
N SER A 56 1.27 1.82 -15.88
CA SER A 56 0.66 0.48 -15.90
C SER A 56 -0.65 0.48 -16.68
N ASN A 57 -1.47 1.51 -16.52
CA ASN A 57 -2.75 1.65 -17.22
C ASN A 57 -2.55 1.85 -18.72
N VAL A 58 -1.59 2.69 -19.13
CA VAL A 58 -1.24 2.88 -20.56
C VAL A 58 -0.73 1.58 -21.17
N LEU A 59 0.11 0.83 -20.46
CA LEU A 59 0.61 -0.45 -20.96
C LEU A 59 -0.52 -1.48 -21.11
N ALA A 60 -1.49 -1.48 -20.20
CA ALA A 60 -2.67 -2.32 -20.30
C ALA A 60 -3.56 -1.96 -21.49
N THR A 61 -3.75 -0.67 -21.81
CA THR A 61 -4.52 -0.26 -22.99
C THR A 61 -3.82 -0.66 -24.29
N VAL A 62 -2.51 -0.46 -24.38
CA VAL A 62 -1.70 -0.89 -25.54
C VAL A 62 -1.78 -2.39 -25.75
N ARG A 63 -1.62 -3.19 -24.69
CA ARG A 63 -1.74 -4.66 -24.77
C ARG A 63 -3.14 -5.11 -25.20
N LYS A 64 -4.19 -4.44 -24.71
CA LYS A 64 -5.59 -4.73 -25.10
C LYS A 64 -5.90 -4.33 -26.53
N ALA A 65 -5.30 -3.26 -27.05
CA ALA A 65 -5.46 -2.86 -28.44
C ALA A 65 -4.75 -3.86 -29.37
N ALA A 66 -3.52 -4.27 -29.02
CA ALA A 66 -2.76 -5.26 -29.79
C ALA A 66 -3.48 -6.62 -29.87
N ALA A 67 -4.16 -7.04 -28.80
CA ALA A 67 -4.92 -8.30 -28.78
C ALA A 67 -6.26 -8.26 -29.56
N LYS A 68 -6.63 -7.11 -30.15
CA LYS A 68 -7.82 -6.97 -31.02
C LYS A 68 -7.46 -6.96 -32.50
N GLU A 69 -6.18 -6.94 -32.84
CA GLU A 69 -5.66 -6.96 -34.21
C GLU A 69 -5.38 -8.42 -34.67
N ASP A 70 -6.26 -9.35 -34.28
CA ASP A 70 -6.38 -10.75 -34.71
C ASP A 70 -7.86 -11.05 -35.00
#